data_AF-A0A7U9T2D8-F1
#
_entry.id   AF-A0A7U9T2D8-F1
#
_cell.length_a   1.000
_cell.length_b   1.000
_cell.length_c   1.000
_cell.angle_alpha   90.00
_cell.angle_beta   90.00
_cell.angle_gamma   90.00
#
_symmetry.space_group_name_H-M   'P 1'
#
loop_
_entity.id
_entity.type
_entity.pdbx_description
1 polymer ?
#
loop_
_entity_poly.entity_id
_entity_poly.type
_entity_poly.pdbx_seq_one_letter_code
_entity_poly.pdbx_strand_id
1 'polypeptide(L)'
;MKIKMKMIICFSAICIGCMLIAMLSALTLTRQRFSSMNDVQAETAANFYASEIETWLEQKTSIVDSAVVYMESLDVLEEETVIDYLEALMQSSEGVADVFAAFTDGTFLDGNRLEMGEDWDYTGYPWYTEGLAADGKVLCTPYMDGQMVVPVSRKFTCKNGA
;
A
#
# COMPACT_ATOMS: atom_id res chain seq x y z
N MET A 1 -20.22 -74.20 6.84
CA MET A 1 -19.50 -73.51 7.94
C MET A 1 -20.31 -73.59 9.21
N LYS A 2 -19.69 -73.90 10.36
CA LYS A 2 -20.35 -73.94 11.68
C LYS A 2 -20.91 -72.56 12.04
N ILE A 3 -22.09 -72.46 12.63
CA ILE A 3 -22.81 -71.22 12.97
C ILE A 3 -21.93 -70.21 13.73
N LYS A 4 -21.08 -70.72 14.65
CA LYS A 4 -20.11 -69.91 15.41
C LYS A 4 -19.13 -69.12 14.52
N MET A 5 -18.69 -69.71 13.40
CA MET A 5 -17.77 -69.06 12.47
C MET A 5 -18.44 -67.89 11.74
N LYS A 6 -19.71 -68.05 11.34
CA LYS A 6 -20.48 -66.96 10.68
C LYS A 6 -20.69 -65.78 11.62
N MET A 7 -20.99 -66.06 12.89
CA MET A 7 -21.21 -65.04 13.90
C MET A 7 -19.94 -64.23 14.19
N ILE A 8 -18.79 -64.89 14.31
CA ILE A 8 -17.49 -64.23 14.49
C ILE A 8 -17.17 -63.32 13.30
N ILE A 9 -17.36 -63.79 12.06
CA ILE A 9 -17.11 -62.99 10.86
C ILE A 9 -17.99 -61.73 10.83
N CYS A 10 -19.28 -61.84 11.14
CA CYS A 10 -20.17 -60.69 11.18
C CYS A 10 -19.75 -59.65 12.23
N PHE A 11 -19.43 -60.07 13.46
CA PHE A 11 -18.98 -59.15 14.50
C PHE A 11 -17.65 -58.48 14.14
N SER A 12 -16.67 -59.24 13.65
CA SER A 12 -15.39 -58.68 13.21
C SER A 12 -15.56 -57.68 12.06
N ALA A 13 -16.42 -57.99 11.07
CA ALA A 13 -16.70 -57.08 9.97
C ALA A 13 -17.32 -55.75 10.44
N ILE A 14 -18.26 -55.80 11.39
CA ILE A 14 -18.87 -54.61 11.99
C ILE A 14 -17.82 -53.79 12.73
N CYS A 15 -16.98 -54.42 13.57
CA CYS A 15 -15.92 -53.73 14.29
C CYS A 15 -14.92 -53.04 13.35
N ILE A 16 -14.49 -53.72 12.29
CA ILE A 16 -13.61 -53.15 11.27
C ILE A 16 -14.30 -51.97 10.56
N GLY A 17 -15.57 -52.12 10.19
CA GLY A 17 -16.36 -51.06 9.57
C GLY A 17 -16.45 -49.80 10.46
N CYS A 18 -16.75 -49.98 11.74
CA CYS A 18 -16.80 -48.87 12.70
C CYS A 18 -15.43 -48.18 12.85
N MET A 19 -14.33 -48.94 12.93
CA MET A 19 -12.98 -48.36 13.00
C MET A 19 -12.64 -47.57 11.73
N LEU A 20 -13.00 -48.09 10.55
CA LEU A 20 -12.76 -47.39 9.28
C LEU A 20 -13.54 -46.08 9.20
N ILE A 21 -14.82 -46.08 9.59
CA ILE A 21 -15.65 -44.85 9.60
C ILE A 21 -15.08 -43.82 10.58
N ALA A 22 -14.70 -44.26 11.79
CA ALA A 22 -14.08 -43.38 12.79
C ALA A 22 -12.75 -42.79 12.27
N MET A 23 -11.91 -43.63 11.64
CA MET A 23 -10.65 -43.20 11.05
C MET A 23 -10.85 -42.17 9.93
N LEU A 24 -11.77 -42.42 9.00
CA LEU A 24 -12.08 -41.49 7.92
C LEU A 24 -12.61 -40.15 8.45
N SER A 25 -13.49 -40.20 9.46
CA SER A 25 -14.04 -39.00 10.10
C SER A 25 -12.97 -38.18 10.83
N ALA A 26 -12.03 -38.86 11.50
CA ALA A 26 -10.90 -38.20 12.14
C ALA A 26 -9.98 -37.56 11.09
N LEU A 27 -9.70 -38.26 9.98
CA LEU A 27 -8.86 -37.74 8.91
C LEU A 27 -9.47 -36.49 8.24
N THR A 28 -10.78 -36.47 7.97
CA THR A 28 -11.43 -35.31 7.38
C THR A 28 -11.43 -34.12 8.33
N LEU A 29 -11.77 -34.33 9.60
CA LEU A 29 -11.74 -33.28 10.63
C LEU A 29 -10.33 -32.71 10.83
N THR A 30 -9.33 -33.58 10.92
CA THR A 30 -7.93 -33.16 11.08
C THR A 30 -7.46 -32.37 9.86
N ARG A 31 -7.77 -32.83 8.64
CA ARG A 31 -7.42 -32.07 7.41
C ARG A 31 -8.08 -30.70 7.37
N GLN A 32 -9.36 -30.60 7.71
CA GLN A 32 -10.07 -29.33 7.76
C GLN A 32 -9.45 -28.38 8.78
N ARG A 33 -9.12 -28.87 9.98
CA ARG A 33 -8.45 -28.07 11.01
C ARG A 33 -7.07 -27.61 10.57
N PHE A 34 -6.26 -28.49 9.97
CA PHE A 34 -4.94 -28.12 9.46
C PHE A 34 -5.03 -27.10 8.33
N SER A 35 -5.97 -27.25 7.39
CA SER A 35 -6.20 -26.26 6.33
C SER A 35 -6.58 -24.92 6.94
N SER A 36 -7.57 -24.89 7.82
CA SER A 36 -8.02 -23.66 8.47
C SER A 36 -6.91 -23.00 9.29
N MET A 37 -6.09 -23.77 10.02
CA MET A 37 -4.94 -23.23 10.74
C MET A 37 -3.89 -22.64 9.79
N ASN A 38 -3.64 -23.29 8.66
CA ASN A 38 -2.71 -22.80 7.65
C ASN A 38 -3.23 -21.51 6.99
N ASP A 39 -4.54 -21.45 6.70
CA ASP A 39 -5.19 -20.27 6.13
C ASP A 39 -5.10 -19.08 7.10
N VAL A 40 -5.42 -19.29 8.37
CA VAL A 40 -5.30 -18.26 9.42
C VAL A 40 -3.85 -17.80 9.58
N GLN A 41 -2.87 -18.71 9.52
CA GLN A 41 -1.46 -18.36 9.61
C GLN A 41 -1.02 -17.51 8.40
N ALA A 42 -1.42 -17.90 7.19
CA ALA A 42 -1.12 -17.17 5.97
C ALA A 42 -1.77 -15.78 5.98
N GLU A 43 -3.03 -15.68 6.41
CA GLU A 43 -3.76 -14.42 6.56
C GLU A 43 -3.11 -13.51 7.61
N THR A 44 -2.73 -14.07 8.76
CA THR A 44 -2.04 -13.31 9.82
C THR A 44 -0.71 -12.75 9.32
N ALA A 45 0.07 -13.56 8.59
CA ALA A 45 1.32 -13.10 8.00
C ALA A 45 1.10 -12.02 6.94
N ALA A 46 0.12 -12.20 6.06
CA ALA A 46 -0.24 -11.21 5.04
C ALA A 46 -0.65 -9.87 5.67
N ASN A 47 -1.51 -9.91 6.70
CA ASN A 47 -1.95 -8.71 7.42
C ASN A 47 -0.79 -8.02 8.16
N PHE A 48 0.13 -8.79 8.75
CA PHE A 48 1.33 -8.24 9.39
C PHE A 48 2.19 -7.48 8.38
N TYR A 49 2.55 -8.10 7.26
CA TYR A 49 3.38 -7.45 6.24
C TYR A 49 2.66 -6.28 5.55
N ALA A 50 1.35 -6.37 5.34
CA ALA A 50 0.55 -5.25 4.82
C ALA A 50 0.62 -4.05 5.76
N SER A 51 0.47 -4.27 7.07
CA SER A 51 0.55 -3.20 8.08
C SER A 51 1.95 -2.59 8.18
N GLU A 52 3.01 -3.41 8.05
CA GLU A 52 4.39 -2.91 8.00
C GLU A 52 4.63 -2.04 6.76
N ILE A 53 4.13 -2.46 5.58
CA ILE A 53 4.23 -1.67 4.34
C ILE A 53 3.45 -0.37 4.46
N GLU A 54 2.22 -0.41 4.99
CA GLU A 54 1.39 0.77 5.20
C GLU A 54 2.07 1.77 6.14
N THR A 55 2.62 1.28 7.26
CA THR A 55 3.35 2.12 8.23
C THR A 55 4.58 2.75 7.58
N TRP A 56 5.37 1.97 6.85
CA TRP A 56 6.54 2.46 6.14
C TRP A 56 6.18 3.51 5.09
N LEU A 57 5.12 3.26 4.31
CA LEU A 57 4.65 4.18 3.28
C LEU A 57 4.13 5.48 3.89
N GLU A 58 3.36 5.43 4.97
CA GLU A 58 2.88 6.62 5.67
C GLU A 58 4.03 7.45 6.21
N GLN A 59 5.04 6.82 6.82
CA GLN A 59 6.24 7.51 7.29
C GLN A 59 6.97 8.23 6.15
N LYS A 60 7.19 7.54 5.01
CA LYS A 60 7.88 8.11 3.86
C LYS A 60 7.10 9.21 3.16
N THR A 61 5.78 9.20 3.25
CA THR A 61 4.90 10.13 2.52
C THR A 61 4.36 11.27 3.38
N SER A 62 4.61 11.24 4.69
CA SER A 62 4.24 12.31 5.63
C SER A 62 4.82 13.69 5.28
N ILE A 63 5.89 13.73 4.48
CA ILE A 63 6.46 14.97 3.96
C ILE A 63 5.52 15.70 3.00
N VAL A 64 4.67 14.98 2.28
CA VAL A 64 3.66 15.58 1.38
C VAL A 64 2.62 16.30 2.23
N ASP A 65 2.22 15.73 3.36
CA ASP A 65 1.30 16.39 4.29
C ASP A 65 1.94 17.64 4.90
N SER A 66 3.23 17.57 5.25
CA SER A 66 3.98 18.73 5.75
C SER A 66 4.07 19.85 4.71
N ALA A 67 4.37 19.49 3.46
CA ALA A 67 4.40 20.42 2.33
C ALA A 67 3.04 21.07 2.12
N VAL A 68 1.96 20.29 2.05
CA VAL A 68 0.60 20.83 1.88
C VAL A 68 0.23 21.79 3.02
N VAL A 69 0.47 21.40 4.28
CA VAL A 69 0.20 22.28 5.44
C VAL A 69 0.98 23.59 5.34
N TYR A 70 2.24 23.54 4.91
CA TYR A 70 3.04 24.72 4.67
C TYR A 70 2.44 25.60 3.56
N MET A 71 2.13 25.02 2.39
CA MET A 71 1.52 25.74 1.27
C MET A 71 0.19 26.40 1.64
N GLU A 72 -0.70 25.66 2.31
CA GLU A 72 -2.00 26.16 2.79
C GLU A 72 -1.87 27.25 3.87
N SER A 73 -0.69 27.38 4.50
CA SER A 73 -0.44 28.41 5.51
C SER A 73 0.03 29.75 4.93
N LEU A 74 0.50 29.75 3.67
CA LEU A 74 1.10 30.93 3.03
C LEU A 74 0.03 31.99 2.72
N ASP A 75 0.29 33.23 3.18
CA ASP A 75 -0.50 34.40 2.80
C ASP A 75 -0.02 34.98 1.45
N VAL A 76 1.29 34.86 1.18
CA VAL A 76 1.96 35.28 -0.06
C VAL A 76 2.88 34.15 -0.51
N LEU A 77 2.87 33.86 -1.80
CA LEU A 77 3.76 32.87 -2.41
C LEU A 77 5.09 33.54 -2.76
N GLU A 78 6.09 33.38 -1.89
CA GLU A 78 7.47 33.78 -2.17
C GLU A 78 8.23 32.53 -2.68
N GLU A 79 8.36 32.40 -4.01
CA GLU A 79 8.83 31.18 -4.67
C GLU A 79 10.15 30.64 -4.09
N GLU A 80 11.16 31.50 -3.91
CA GLU A 80 12.45 31.08 -3.35
C GLU A 80 12.32 30.52 -1.92
N THR A 81 11.43 31.08 -1.11
CA THR A 81 11.20 30.58 0.26
C THR A 81 10.50 29.21 0.24
N VAL A 82 9.61 29.00 -0.73
CA VAL A 82 8.97 27.70 -0.93
C VAL A 82 9.99 26.68 -1.41
N ILE A 83 10.82 27.03 -2.39
CA ILE A 83 11.89 26.17 -2.90
C ILE A 83 12.85 25.78 -1.77
N ASP A 84 13.30 26.73 -0.94
CA ASP A 84 14.13 26.46 0.25
C ASP A 84 13.48 25.44 1.20
N TYR A 85 12.16 25.55 1.41
CA TYR A 85 11.41 24.63 2.26
C TYR A 85 11.30 23.23 1.66
N LEU A 86 11.01 23.12 0.36
CA LEU A 86 10.91 21.84 -0.35
C LEU A 86 12.27 21.13 -0.40
N GLU A 87 13.35 21.88 -0.65
CA GLU A 87 14.73 21.38 -0.58
C GLU A 87 15.05 20.82 0.81
N ALA A 88 14.70 21.56 1.88
CA ALA A 88 14.93 21.11 3.25
C ALA A 88 14.13 19.83 3.60
N LEU A 89 12.88 19.73 3.15
CA LEU A 89 12.07 18.52 3.31
C LEU A 89 12.73 17.32 2.61
N MET A 90 13.15 17.50 1.36
CA MET A 90 13.83 16.46 0.59
C MET A 90 15.14 16.02 1.26
N GLN A 91 16.02 16.95 1.64
CA GLN A 91 17.32 16.64 2.27
C GLN A 91 17.19 15.94 3.63
N SER A 92 16.11 16.21 4.36
CA SER A 92 15.82 15.55 5.64
C SER A 92 15.19 14.16 5.48
N SER A 93 14.86 13.75 4.25
CA SER A 93 14.05 12.55 3.98
C SER A 93 14.81 11.51 3.16
N GLU A 94 15.30 10.47 3.83
CA GLU A 94 16.01 9.38 3.17
C GLU A 94 15.11 8.62 2.18
N GLY A 95 15.60 8.39 0.96
CA GLY A 95 14.90 7.59 -0.06
C GLY A 95 13.80 8.34 -0.79
N VAL A 96 13.70 9.65 -0.63
CA VAL A 96 12.85 10.54 -1.42
C VAL A 96 13.68 11.08 -2.58
N ALA A 97 13.20 10.87 -3.80
CA ALA A 97 13.89 11.34 -5.00
C ALA A 97 13.69 12.83 -5.24
N ASP A 98 12.50 13.34 -4.92
CA ASP A 98 12.13 14.73 -5.16
C ASP A 98 10.94 15.17 -4.30
N VAL A 99 10.82 16.49 -4.07
CA VAL A 99 9.68 17.15 -3.44
C VAL A 99 9.43 18.46 -4.18
N PHE A 100 8.25 18.62 -4.76
CA PHE A 100 7.89 19.76 -5.61
C PHE A 100 6.44 20.20 -5.41
N ALA A 101 6.13 21.41 -5.85
CA ALA A 101 4.78 21.98 -5.92
C ALA A 101 4.48 22.42 -7.36
N ALA A 102 3.35 21.98 -7.89
CA ALA A 102 2.91 22.31 -9.24
C ALA A 102 1.55 23.02 -9.18
N PHE A 103 1.47 24.21 -9.77
CA PHE A 103 0.29 25.06 -9.72
C PHE A 103 -0.56 24.88 -10.99
N THR A 104 -1.79 25.38 -10.95
CA THR A 104 -2.69 25.32 -12.12
C THR A 104 -2.38 26.38 -13.18
N ASP A 105 -1.57 27.38 -12.85
CA ASP A 105 -1.15 28.46 -13.75
C ASP A 105 0.15 28.18 -14.53
N GLY A 106 0.75 27.00 -14.33
CA GLY A 106 2.01 26.61 -14.96
C GLY A 106 3.24 26.78 -14.06
N THR A 107 3.11 27.41 -12.88
CA THR A 107 4.21 27.55 -11.94
C THR A 107 4.63 26.18 -11.39
N PHE A 108 5.93 25.89 -11.45
CA PHE A 108 6.51 24.65 -10.94
C PHE A 108 7.68 24.99 -10.02
N LEU A 109 7.56 24.64 -8.73
CA LEU A 109 8.55 24.90 -7.70
C LEU A 109 9.15 23.58 -7.26
N ASP A 110 10.46 23.44 -7.42
CA ASP A 110 11.17 22.18 -7.27
C ASP A 110 12.26 22.26 -6.20
N GLY A 111 12.25 21.34 -5.24
CA GLY A 111 13.27 21.22 -4.20
C GLY A 111 14.64 20.79 -4.73
N ASN A 112 14.72 20.17 -5.92
CA ASN A 112 15.98 19.92 -6.62
C ASN A 112 16.49 21.14 -7.39
N ARG A 113 15.71 22.24 -7.42
CA ARG A 113 16.04 23.49 -8.12
C ARG A 113 16.30 23.27 -9.62
N LEU A 114 15.56 22.36 -10.25
CA LEU A 114 15.66 22.14 -11.68
C LEU A 114 15.07 23.32 -12.44
N GLU A 115 15.88 23.92 -13.30
CA GLU A 115 15.40 24.91 -14.28
C GLU A 115 14.70 24.18 -15.43
N MET A 116 13.37 24.19 -15.40
CA MET A 116 12.56 23.65 -16.49
C MET A 116 12.45 24.68 -17.62
N GLY A 117 12.60 24.23 -18.86
CA GLY A 117 12.46 25.10 -20.02
C GLY A 117 11.02 25.58 -20.24
N GLU A 118 10.84 26.62 -21.04
CA GLU A 118 9.52 27.21 -21.34
C GLU A 118 8.50 26.22 -21.95
N ASP A 119 8.99 25.15 -22.58
CA ASP A 119 8.17 24.10 -23.19
C ASP A 119 7.79 22.96 -22.21
N TRP A 120 8.12 23.10 -20.92
CA TRP A 120 7.80 22.09 -19.91
C TRP A 120 6.29 22.03 -19.63
N ASP A 121 5.71 20.87 -19.89
CA ASP A 121 4.30 20.58 -19.63
C ASP A 121 4.17 19.36 -18.72
N TYR A 122 3.82 19.62 -17.46
CA TYR A 122 3.59 18.56 -16.48
C TYR A 122 2.13 18.10 -16.39
N THR A 123 1.22 18.67 -17.19
CA THR A 123 -0.23 18.44 -17.00
C THR A 123 -0.68 17.02 -17.35
N GLY A 124 0.15 16.24 -18.03
CA GLY A 124 -0.09 14.83 -18.35
C GLY A 124 0.47 13.82 -17.32
N TYR A 125 1.21 14.26 -16.30
CA TYR A 125 1.86 13.34 -15.38
C TYR A 125 0.87 12.78 -14.34
N PRO A 126 1.00 11.49 -13.94
CA PRO A 126 0.12 10.87 -12.96
C PRO A 126 0.03 11.64 -11.64
N TRP A 127 1.17 12.14 -11.14
CA TRP A 127 1.23 12.91 -9.90
C TRP A 127 0.42 14.22 -9.96
N TYR A 128 0.25 14.80 -11.14
CA TYR A 128 -0.58 15.99 -11.33
C TYR A 128 -2.05 15.60 -11.48
N THR A 129 -2.35 14.72 -12.44
CA THR A 129 -3.73 14.38 -12.79
C THR A 129 -4.46 13.63 -11.66
N GLU A 130 -3.79 12.68 -11.01
CA GLU A 130 -4.39 11.90 -9.92
C GLU A 130 -4.44 12.70 -8.62
N GLY A 131 -3.42 13.53 -8.36
CA GLY A 131 -3.40 14.45 -7.22
C GLY A 131 -4.55 15.46 -7.25
N LEU A 132 -4.86 16.02 -8.43
CA LEU A 132 -6.00 16.93 -8.61
C LEU A 132 -7.35 16.22 -8.49
N ALA A 133 -7.44 14.96 -8.94
CA ALA A 133 -8.67 14.18 -8.89
C ALA A 133 -9.01 13.66 -7.48
N ALA A 134 -8.00 13.50 -6.61
CA ALA A 134 -8.17 12.99 -5.26
C ALA A 134 -8.63 14.07 -4.26
N ASP A 135 -9.39 13.68 -3.23
CA ASP A 135 -9.77 14.55 -2.11
C ASP A 135 -8.75 14.55 -0.96
N GLY A 136 -7.73 13.70 -1.05
CA GLY A 136 -6.67 13.57 -0.05
C GLY A 136 -5.37 13.10 -0.68
N LYS A 137 -4.45 12.66 0.18
CA LYS A 137 -3.19 12.06 -0.24
C LYS A 137 -3.44 10.79 -1.07
N VAL A 138 -2.80 10.69 -2.22
CA VAL A 138 -2.95 9.57 -3.15
C VAL A 138 -1.59 9.03 -3.58
N LEU A 139 -1.45 7.69 -3.51
CA LEU A 139 -0.36 6.96 -4.14
C LEU A 139 -0.66 6.86 -5.64
N CYS A 140 0.11 7.56 -6.44
CA CYS A 140 -0.18 7.72 -7.86
C CYS A 140 0.36 6.54 -8.68
N THR A 141 -0.14 6.42 -9.92
CA THR A 141 0.39 5.42 -10.86
C THR A 141 1.91 5.56 -11.05
N PRO A 142 2.69 4.49 -10.86
CA PRO A 142 4.12 4.50 -11.13
C PRO A 142 4.43 4.79 -12.59
N TYR A 143 5.50 5.54 -12.85
CA TYR A 143 5.93 5.85 -14.21
C TYR A 143 7.46 5.89 -14.33
N MET A 144 7.95 5.96 -15.57
CA MET A 144 9.38 6.03 -15.86
C MET A 144 9.86 7.46 -15.98
N ASP A 145 10.83 7.83 -15.13
CA ASP A 145 11.50 9.12 -15.13
C ASP A 145 13.02 8.94 -14.95
N GLY A 146 13.65 8.36 -15.96
CA GLY A 146 15.03 7.82 -15.88
C GLY A 146 15.17 6.57 -15.00
N GLN A 147 14.31 6.42 -14.00
CA GLN A 147 14.11 5.26 -13.14
C GLN A 147 12.62 5.12 -12.79
N MET A 148 12.23 3.97 -12.24
CA MET A 148 10.85 3.76 -11.82
C MET A 148 10.58 4.60 -10.58
N VAL A 149 9.59 5.48 -10.67
CA VAL A 149 9.18 6.34 -9.56
C VAL A 149 7.72 6.06 -9.21
N VAL A 150 7.42 6.16 -7.92
CA VAL A 150 6.05 6.04 -7.39
C VAL A 150 5.72 7.35 -6.70
N PRO A 151 4.93 8.24 -7.32
CA PRO A 151 4.63 9.52 -6.73
C PRO A 151 3.58 9.41 -5.64
N VAL A 152 3.63 10.34 -4.69
CA VAL A 152 2.54 10.59 -3.76
C VAL A 152 2.18 12.06 -3.83
N SER A 153 0.90 12.33 -4.01
CA SER A 153 0.41 13.67 -4.31
C SER A 153 -0.79 13.99 -3.43
N ARG A 154 -0.95 15.27 -3.14
CA ARG A 154 -2.12 15.80 -2.45
C ARG A 154 -2.37 17.21 -2.96
N LYS A 155 -3.59 17.50 -3.40
CA LYS A 155 -3.99 18.85 -3.78
C LYS A 155 -3.96 19.77 -2.56
N PHE A 156 -3.62 21.03 -2.80
CA PHE A 156 -3.63 22.10 -1.80
C PHE A 156 -4.31 23.33 -2.40
N THR A 157 -4.61 24.31 -1.55
CA THR A 157 -5.03 25.65 -1.97
C THR A 157 -4.40 26.64 -1.01
N CYS A 158 -3.59 27.55 -1.52
CA CYS A 158 -3.00 28.63 -0.74
C CYS A 158 -4.10 29.55 -0.19
N LYS A 159 -3.82 30.32 0.89
CA LYS A 159 -4.85 31.20 1.46
C LYS A 159 -5.36 32.28 0.51
N ASN A 160 -4.51 32.70 -0.42
CA ASN A 160 -4.86 33.65 -1.46
C ASN A 160 -5.71 33.04 -2.60
N GLY A 161 -5.99 31.73 -2.54
CA GLY A 161 -6.78 30.98 -3.53
C GLY A 161 -5.98 30.43 -4.72
N ALA A 162 -4.65 30.53 -4.69
CA ALA A 162 -3.76 29.90 -5.66
C ALA A 162 -3.64 28.38 -5.44
#